data_AF-A0A5C4MBZ8-F1
#
_entry.id   AF-A0A5C4MBZ8-F1
#
_cell.length_a   1.000
_cell.length_b   1.000
_cell.length_c   1.000
_cell.angle_alpha   90.00
_cell.angle_beta   90.00
_cell.angle_gamma   90.00
#
_symmetry.space_group_name_H-M   'P 1'
#
loop_
_entity.id
_entity.type
_entity.pdbx_description
1 polymer ?
#
loop_
_entity_poly.entity_id
_entity_poly.type
_entity_poly.pdbx_seq_one_letter_code
_entity_poly.pdbx_strand_id
1 'polypeptide(L)'
;MMKDLIEEMQDVRRRVEDGTLPAGKAKVVRLERSYPASAEEVWDAVTSAERIPRWFLPVSGDLRLGGSYQLEGNAGGEIRVCDPPHRLVVTWVMGEPTPEDSSLVEVLLGPADGGGTRLELVHTAVVPPEMWDQFGPGAVGVGWDLALLGLWAHLTGLALGSPEQLDKDPGIRACMTASSSAWGEALAATGATPDDVTAKVTATTAFYVPPLE
;
A
#
# COMPACT_ATOMS: atom_id res chain seq x y z
N MET A 1 -10.51 -16.22 10.79
CA MET A 1 -10.80 -15.26 9.69
C MET A 1 -10.75 -13.83 10.19
N MET A 2 -11.78 -13.27 10.85
CA MET A 2 -11.75 -11.86 11.29
C MET A 2 -10.60 -11.55 12.27
N LYS A 3 -10.38 -12.40 13.28
CA LYS A 3 -9.32 -12.21 14.28
C LYS A 3 -7.93 -12.24 13.62
N ASP A 4 -7.72 -13.22 12.75
CA ASP A 4 -6.47 -13.38 12.00
C ASP A 4 -6.18 -12.15 11.13
N LEU A 5 -7.17 -11.63 10.38
CA LEU A 5 -6.94 -10.44 9.53
C LEU A 5 -6.60 -9.17 10.32
N ILE A 6 -7.16 -9.00 11.51
CA ILE A 6 -6.83 -7.86 12.38
C ILE A 6 -5.43 -8.02 12.98
N GLU A 7 -5.09 -9.22 13.45
CA GLU A 7 -3.73 -9.53 13.94
C GLU A 7 -2.68 -9.30 12.84
N GLU A 8 -2.98 -9.75 11.62
CA GLU A 8 -2.14 -9.51 10.43
C GLU A 8 -2.03 -8.03 10.03
N MET A 9 -3.04 -7.21 10.31
CA MET A 9 -2.98 -5.76 10.10
C MET A 9 -2.10 -5.07 11.15
N GLN A 10 -2.07 -5.60 12.37
CA GLN A 10 -1.25 -5.09 13.48
C GLN A 10 0.24 -5.41 13.31
N ASP A 11 0.59 -6.49 12.58
CA ASP A 11 1.98 -6.86 12.32
C ASP A 11 2.71 -5.96 11.30
N VAL A 12 1.99 -4.99 10.71
CA VAL A 12 2.59 -4.02 9.78
C VAL A 12 3.21 -2.84 10.54
N ARG A 13 4.49 -2.58 10.31
CA ARG A 13 5.14 -1.35 10.81
C ARG A 13 4.91 -0.21 9.83
N ARG A 14 4.38 0.91 10.33
CA ARG A 14 4.03 2.09 9.53
C ARG A 14 4.85 3.29 9.95
N ARG A 15 5.30 4.09 8.98
CA ARG A 15 5.94 5.39 9.23
C ARG A 15 5.46 6.42 8.22
N VAL A 16 5.44 7.66 8.68
CA VAL A 16 5.10 8.84 7.88
C VAL A 16 6.25 9.82 8.01
N GLU A 17 6.75 10.30 6.88
CA GLU A 17 7.90 11.21 6.85
C GLU A 17 7.65 12.30 5.79
N ASP A 18 8.32 13.43 5.96
CA ASP A 18 8.45 14.41 4.88
C ASP A 18 9.58 13.97 3.94
N GLY A 19 9.37 14.18 2.65
CA GLY A 19 10.34 13.86 1.61
C GLY A 19 10.41 14.92 0.53
N THR A 20 11.21 14.63 -0.49
CA THR A 20 11.33 15.48 -1.68
C THR A 20 11.45 14.61 -2.92
N LEU A 21 10.77 15.03 -3.98
CA LEU A 21 10.91 14.52 -5.33
C LEU A 21 11.38 15.65 -6.26
N PRO A 22 11.83 15.34 -7.49
CA PRO A 22 12.13 16.38 -8.48
C PRO A 22 10.98 17.38 -8.68
N ALA A 23 9.73 16.90 -8.57
CA ALA A 23 8.52 17.71 -8.67
C ALA A 23 8.23 18.61 -7.44
N GLY A 24 8.95 18.45 -6.32
CA GLY A 24 8.83 19.32 -5.15
C GLY A 24 8.78 18.59 -3.80
N LYS A 25 8.21 19.28 -2.79
CA LYS A 25 7.98 18.70 -1.46
C LYS A 25 7.01 17.53 -1.56
N ALA A 26 7.34 16.43 -0.91
CA ALA A 26 6.59 15.19 -0.96
C ALA A 26 6.28 14.68 0.45
N LYS A 27 5.32 13.77 0.52
CA LYS A 27 5.03 12.95 1.69
C LYS A 27 5.48 11.53 1.42
N VAL A 28 6.01 10.88 2.45
CA VAL A 28 6.47 9.49 2.38
C VAL A 28 5.62 8.68 3.33
N VAL A 29 5.01 7.61 2.81
CA VAL A 29 4.47 6.54 3.64
C VAL A 29 5.35 5.30 3.46
N ARG A 30 5.70 4.67 4.58
CA ARG A 30 6.50 3.44 4.62
C ARG A 30 5.73 2.36 5.36
N LEU A 31 5.66 1.18 4.77
CA LEU A 31 5.06 -0.01 5.34
C LEU A 31 6.10 -1.12 5.33
N GLU A 32 6.24 -1.84 6.44
CA GLU A 32 7.05 -3.06 6.49
C GLU A 32 6.19 -4.22 6.99
N ARG A 33 6.29 -5.36 6.30
CA ARG A 33 5.60 -6.60 6.67
C ARG A 33 6.48 -7.81 6.37
N SER A 34 6.38 -8.83 7.22
CA SER A 34 7.05 -10.12 7.00
C SER A 34 6.12 -11.12 6.32
N TYR A 35 6.68 -11.93 5.42
CA TYR A 35 5.97 -12.99 4.71
C TYR A 35 6.66 -14.33 4.95
N PRO A 36 5.91 -15.42 5.20
CA PRO A 36 6.44 -16.76 5.41
C PRO A 36 6.83 -17.44 4.08
N ALA A 37 7.51 -16.71 3.19
CA ALA A 37 7.93 -17.14 1.86
C ALA A 37 9.37 -16.69 1.56
N SER A 38 10.03 -17.34 0.61
CA SER A 38 11.38 -16.93 0.18
C SER A 38 11.32 -15.61 -0.59
N ALA A 39 12.48 -14.94 -0.71
CA ALA A 39 12.54 -13.66 -1.40
C ALA A 39 12.13 -13.80 -2.88
N GLU A 40 12.49 -14.92 -3.51
CA GLU A 40 12.12 -15.25 -4.88
C GLU A 40 10.62 -15.43 -5.04
N GLU A 41 9.95 -16.06 -4.08
CA GLU A 41 8.50 -16.30 -4.13
C GLU A 41 7.69 -15.01 -3.91
N VAL A 42 8.16 -14.15 -3.00
CA VAL A 42 7.58 -12.81 -2.82
C VAL A 42 7.85 -11.95 -4.05
N TRP A 43 9.07 -11.98 -4.58
CA TRP A 43 9.45 -11.25 -5.78
C TRP A 43 8.59 -11.62 -6.98
N ASP A 44 8.42 -12.92 -7.24
CA ASP A 44 7.56 -13.41 -8.32
C ASP A 44 6.10 -12.98 -8.11
N ALA A 45 5.60 -12.98 -6.87
CA ALA A 45 4.24 -12.51 -6.56
C ALA A 45 4.02 -11.02 -6.86
N VAL A 46 5.04 -10.17 -6.69
CA VAL A 46 4.93 -8.71 -6.89
C VAL A 46 5.38 -8.23 -8.27
N THR A 47 5.98 -9.10 -9.10
CA THR A 47 6.47 -8.73 -10.44
C THR A 47 5.82 -9.51 -11.59
N SER A 48 5.21 -10.67 -11.33
CA SER A 48 4.61 -11.50 -12.38
C SER A 48 3.22 -11.00 -12.79
N ALA A 49 3.04 -10.77 -14.10
CA ALA A 49 1.75 -10.43 -14.70
C ALA A 49 0.65 -11.46 -14.43
N GLU A 50 1.03 -12.73 -14.20
CA GLU A 50 0.09 -13.81 -13.91
C GLU A 50 -0.31 -13.84 -12.42
N ARG A 51 0.57 -13.36 -11.54
CA ARG A 51 0.39 -13.48 -10.09
C ARG A 51 -0.16 -12.22 -9.44
N ILE A 52 0.25 -11.03 -9.89
CA ILE A 52 -0.25 -9.75 -9.37
C ILE A 52 -1.80 -9.71 -9.37
N PRO A 53 -2.51 -10.12 -10.45
CA PRO A 53 -3.97 -10.06 -10.48
C PRO A 53 -4.66 -10.99 -9.48
N ARG A 54 -3.95 -11.94 -8.85
CA ARG A 54 -4.53 -12.87 -7.87
C ARG A 54 -4.74 -12.25 -6.50
N TRP A 55 -4.05 -11.15 -6.20
CA TRP A 55 -4.06 -10.52 -4.87
C TRP A 55 -4.17 -8.99 -4.89
N PHE A 56 -3.94 -8.37 -6.05
CA PHE A 56 -4.05 -6.92 -6.23
C PHE A 56 -5.04 -6.59 -7.35
N LEU A 57 -4.58 -5.90 -8.39
CA LEU A 57 -5.40 -5.51 -9.55
C LEU A 57 -4.85 -6.16 -10.83
N PRO A 58 -5.70 -6.38 -11.85
CA PRO A 58 -5.22 -6.74 -13.18
C PRO A 58 -4.18 -5.74 -13.68
N VAL A 59 -3.08 -6.25 -14.23
CA VAL A 59 -1.95 -5.45 -14.70
C VAL A 59 -1.65 -5.75 -16.16
N SER A 60 -1.34 -4.71 -16.93
CA SER A 60 -0.95 -4.81 -18.33
C SER A 60 0.22 -3.87 -18.65
N GLY A 61 0.89 -4.08 -19.79
CA GLY A 61 2.00 -3.24 -20.25
C GLY A 61 3.24 -4.03 -20.65
N ASP A 62 4.37 -3.33 -20.72
CA ASP A 62 5.69 -3.89 -20.98
C ASP A 62 6.45 -4.01 -19.65
N LEU A 63 6.21 -5.12 -18.94
CA LEU A 63 6.66 -5.32 -17.55
C LEU A 63 8.15 -5.68 -17.43
N ARG A 64 9.00 -4.82 -17.98
CA ARG A 64 10.47 -4.91 -17.91
C ARG A 64 11.06 -3.55 -17.53
N LEU A 65 12.33 -3.52 -17.17
CA LEU A 65 13.05 -2.28 -16.91
C LEU A 65 12.91 -1.29 -18.08
N GLY A 66 12.51 -0.05 -17.78
CA GLY A 66 12.22 1.03 -18.73
C GLY A 66 10.91 0.87 -19.51
N GLY A 67 10.13 -0.18 -19.24
CA GLY A 67 8.82 -0.39 -19.83
C GLY A 67 7.69 0.20 -18.97
N SER A 68 6.48 0.23 -19.53
CA SER A 68 5.30 0.80 -18.88
C SER A 68 4.41 -0.26 -18.24
N TYR A 69 3.62 0.13 -17.25
CA TYR A 69 2.59 -0.71 -16.65
C TYR A 69 1.30 0.08 -16.43
N GLN A 70 0.18 -0.62 -16.36
CA GLN A 70 -1.12 -0.07 -15.99
C GLN A 70 -1.88 -1.09 -15.13
N LEU A 71 -2.32 -0.66 -13.95
CA LEU A 71 -3.28 -1.37 -13.11
C LEU A 71 -4.70 -0.92 -13.51
N GLU A 72 -5.59 -1.87 -13.79
CA GLU A 72 -6.94 -1.57 -14.26
C GLU A 72 -7.71 -0.72 -13.23
N GLY A 73 -8.27 0.41 -13.68
CA GLY A 73 -9.03 1.34 -12.84
C GLY A 73 -8.20 2.09 -11.78
N ASN A 74 -6.87 2.02 -11.86
CA ASN A 74 -5.97 2.59 -10.86
C ASN A 74 -4.75 3.25 -11.53
N ALA A 75 -3.56 3.13 -10.92
CA ALA A 75 -2.36 3.78 -11.38
C ALA A 75 -1.67 3.06 -12.55
N GLY A 76 -0.98 3.84 -13.38
CA GLY A 76 0.02 3.36 -14.31
C GLY A 76 1.34 4.10 -14.13
N GLY A 77 2.36 3.67 -14.87
CA GLY A 77 3.68 4.29 -14.80
C GLY A 77 4.75 3.54 -15.57
N GLU A 78 5.99 3.81 -15.20
CA GLU A 78 7.21 3.24 -15.77
C GLU A 78 7.99 2.47 -14.70
N ILE A 79 8.58 1.35 -15.10
CA ILE A 79 9.48 0.56 -14.25
C ILE A 79 10.88 1.16 -14.33
N ARG A 80 11.29 1.88 -13.29
CA ARG A 80 12.57 2.62 -13.22
C ARG A 80 13.72 1.76 -12.72
N VAL A 81 13.46 0.83 -11.80
CA VAL A 81 14.45 -0.11 -11.25
C VAL A 81 13.80 -1.49 -11.16
N CYS A 82 14.52 -2.51 -11.59
CA CYS A 82 14.13 -3.91 -11.45
C CYS A 82 15.41 -4.73 -11.20
N ASP A 83 15.66 -5.04 -9.92
CA ASP A 83 16.84 -5.77 -9.43
C ASP A 83 16.38 -7.00 -8.63
N PRO A 84 16.09 -8.13 -9.30
CA PRO A 84 15.57 -9.32 -8.64
C PRO A 84 16.56 -9.99 -7.67
N PRO A 85 16.08 -10.56 -6.54
CA PRO A 85 14.74 -10.44 -5.97
C PRO A 85 14.62 -9.28 -4.97
N HIS A 86 15.46 -8.23 -5.05
CA HIS A 86 15.69 -7.32 -3.94
C HIS A 86 14.97 -5.98 -4.04
N ARG A 87 14.82 -5.42 -5.25
CA ARG A 87 14.38 -4.02 -5.39
C ARG A 87 13.63 -3.73 -6.68
N LEU A 88 12.43 -3.17 -6.53
CA LEU A 88 11.61 -2.65 -7.63
C LEU A 88 11.30 -1.17 -7.35
N VAL A 89 11.44 -0.30 -8.35
CA VAL A 89 11.00 1.10 -8.27
C VAL A 89 10.17 1.43 -9.49
N VAL A 90 8.97 1.99 -9.27
CA VAL A 90 8.04 2.38 -10.33
C VAL A 90 7.55 3.82 -10.10
N THR A 91 7.26 4.54 -11.18
CA THR A 91 6.45 5.77 -11.08
C THR A 91 5.00 5.40 -10.84
N TRP A 92 4.23 6.23 -10.13
CA TRP A 92 2.85 5.92 -9.76
C TRP A 92 1.89 7.07 -10.07
N VAL A 93 1.26 7.03 -11.25
CA VAL A 93 0.39 8.10 -11.74
C VAL A 93 -1.06 7.62 -11.77
N MET A 94 -1.95 8.31 -11.05
CA MET A 94 -3.39 8.06 -11.09
C MET A 94 -4.11 9.16 -11.87
N GLY A 95 -4.93 8.77 -12.84
CA GLY A 95 -5.77 9.71 -13.60
C GLY A 95 -5.00 10.52 -14.65
N GLU A 96 -5.14 11.84 -14.60
CA GLU A 96 -4.48 12.74 -15.57
C GLU A 96 -2.95 12.71 -15.42
N PRO A 97 -2.20 12.96 -16.51
CA PRO A 97 -0.75 13.04 -16.45
C PRO A 97 -0.28 14.08 -15.42
N THR A 98 0.51 13.64 -14.44
CA THR A 98 1.16 14.52 -13.47
C THR A 98 2.56 14.92 -13.97
N PRO A 99 3.21 15.94 -13.36
CA PRO A 99 4.63 16.18 -13.62
C PRO A 99 5.45 14.91 -13.45
N GLU A 100 6.50 14.77 -14.27
CA GLU A 100 7.40 13.62 -14.17
C GLU A 100 7.96 13.48 -12.75
N ASP A 101 8.07 12.24 -12.29
CA ASP A 101 8.57 11.87 -10.96
C ASP A 101 7.85 12.59 -9.80
N SER A 102 6.56 12.89 -9.94
CA SER A 102 5.73 13.39 -8.85
C SER A 102 5.29 12.33 -7.84
N SER A 103 5.51 11.05 -8.16
CA SER A 103 5.12 9.92 -7.33
C SER A 103 5.94 8.67 -7.67
N LEU A 104 6.57 8.07 -6.66
CA LEU A 104 7.43 6.89 -6.78
C LEU A 104 7.05 5.86 -5.72
N VAL A 105 6.89 4.61 -6.16
CA VAL A 105 6.71 3.45 -5.28
C VAL A 105 7.95 2.58 -5.39
N GLU A 106 8.53 2.27 -4.23
CA GLU A 106 9.68 1.40 -4.09
C GLU A 106 9.31 0.19 -3.23
N VAL A 107 9.66 -1.00 -3.71
CA VAL A 107 9.55 -2.27 -2.98
C VAL A 107 10.95 -2.80 -2.74
N LEU A 108 11.25 -3.09 -1.48
CA LEU A 108 12.53 -3.62 -1.03
C LEU A 108 12.29 -4.95 -0.30
N LEU A 109 12.97 -6.01 -0.73
CA LEU A 109 12.91 -7.32 -0.09
C LEU A 109 14.20 -7.61 0.67
N GLY A 110 14.06 -8.06 1.91
CA GLY A 110 15.16 -8.47 2.77
C GLY A 110 14.78 -9.64 3.66
N PRO A 111 15.72 -10.18 4.45
CA PRO A 111 15.40 -11.24 5.40
C PRO A 111 14.46 -10.72 6.51
N ALA A 112 13.48 -11.54 6.86
CA ALA A 112 12.64 -11.31 8.04
C ALA A 112 13.27 -11.93 9.30
N ASP A 113 13.03 -11.29 10.45
CA ASP A 113 13.39 -11.85 11.74
C ASP A 113 12.53 -13.09 12.00
N GLY A 114 13.14 -14.24 12.28
CA GLY A 114 12.43 -15.51 12.44
C GLY A 114 12.24 -16.33 11.16
N GLY A 115 12.76 -15.86 10.02
CA GLY A 115 12.73 -16.57 8.73
C GLY A 115 11.67 -16.02 7.77
N GLY A 116 11.82 -16.31 6.48
CA GLY A 116 11.01 -15.71 5.42
C GLY A 116 11.56 -14.36 4.94
N THR A 117 10.68 -13.52 4.40
CA THR A 117 11.06 -12.29 3.69
C THR A 117 10.31 -11.10 4.26
N ARG A 118 11.05 -10.05 4.65
CA ARG A 118 10.51 -8.74 4.95
C ARG A 118 10.37 -7.97 3.63
N LEU A 119 9.15 -7.53 3.33
CA LEU A 119 8.88 -6.55 2.30
C LEU A 119 8.75 -5.19 2.96
N GLU A 120 9.46 -4.22 2.42
CA GLU A 120 9.27 -2.81 2.72
C GLU A 120 8.73 -2.10 1.48
N LEU A 121 7.61 -1.40 1.63
CA LEU A 121 7.01 -0.57 0.61
C LEU A 121 7.16 0.89 1.01
N VAL A 122 7.75 1.70 0.13
CA VAL A 122 7.92 3.14 0.30
C VAL A 122 7.19 3.83 -0.82
N HIS A 123 6.18 4.63 -0.50
CA HIS A 123 5.49 5.47 -1.48
C HIS A 123 5.78 6.94 -1.15
N THR A 124 6.55 7.58 -2.03
CA THR A 124 6.86 9.01 -1.94
C THR A 124 6.04 9.73 -3.00
N ALA A 125 5.24 10.72 -2.61
CA ALA A 125 4.39 11.44 -3.54
C ALA A 125 4.28 12.93 -3.22
N VAL A 126 4.25 13.77 -4.25
CA VAL A 126 3.79 15.16 -4.15
C VAL A 126 2.26 15.13 -4.07
N VAL A 127 1.74 15.34 -2.87
CA VAL A 127 0.30 15.25 -2.58
C VAL A 127 -0.31 16.65 -2.61
N PRO A 128 -1.45 16.87 -3.30
CA PRO A 128 -2.20 18.12 -3.20
C PRO A 128 -2.50 18.46 -1.74
N PRO A 129 -2.31 19.71 -1.28
CA PRO A 129 -2.52 20.09 0.11
C PRO A 129 -3.90 19.69 0.63
N GLU A 130 -4.95 19.87 -0.16
CA GLU A 130 -6.33 19.51 0.18
C GLU A 130 -6.50 18.02 0.49
N MET A 131 -5.82 17.14 -0.26
CA MET A 131 -5.87 15.68 -0.05
C MET A 131 -5.14 15.31 1.25
N TRP A 132 -3.97 15.93 1.50
CA TRP A 132 -3.22 15.69 2.73
C TRP A 132 -3.92 16.28 3.97
N ASP A 133 -4.52 17.45 3.83
CA ASP A 133 -5.24 18.13 4.90
C ASP A 133 -6.51 17.34 5.29
N GLN A 134 -7.18 16.73 4.33
CA GLN A 134 -8.37 15.93 4.58
C GLN A 134 -8.05 14.51 5.11
N PHE A 135 -7.15 13.78 4.45
CA PHE A 135 -6.95 12.34 4.72
C PHE A 135 -5.59 12.00 5.34
N GLY A 136 -4.62 12.91 5.26
CA GLY A 136 -3.25 12.68 5.72
C GLY A 136 -2.62 11.43 5.09
N PRO A 137 -1.89 10.61 5.86
CA PRO A 137 -1.29 9.39 5.33
C PRO A 137 -2.33 8.34 4.93
N GLY A 138 -3.56 8.45 5.44
CA GLY A 138 -4.68 7.57 5.08
C GLY A 138 -5.08 7.65 3.60
N ALA A 139 -4.74 8.74 2.90
CA ALA A 139 -5.03 8.94 1.47
C ALA A 139 -4.48 7.81 0.58
N VAL A 140 -3.34 7.23 0.97
CA VAL A 140 -2.67 6.15 0.22
C VAL A 140 -2.31 4.96 1.12
N GLY A 141 -2.08 5.19 2.41
CA GLY A 141 -1.57 4.18 3.33
C GLY A 141 -2.54 3.03 3.56
N VAL A 142 -3.84 3.30 3.70
CA VAL A 142 -4.85 2.24 3.93
C VAL A 142 -4.97 1.34 2.70
N GLY A 143 -4.92 1.90 1.49
CA GLY A 143 -4.88 1.11 0.26
C GLY A 143 -3.68 0.16 0.20
N TRP A 144 -2.49 0.63 0.60
CA TRP A 144 -1.30 -0.20 0.67
C TRP A 144 -1.38 -1.29 1.73
N ASP A 145 -1.95 -1.01 2.90
CA ASP A 145 -2.20 -2.01 3.94
C ASP A 145 -3.08 -3.16 3.41
N LEU A 146 -4.17 -2.82 2.71
CA LEU A 146 -5.08 -3.80 2.13
C LEU A 146 -4.39 -4.61 1.03
N ALA A 147 -3.58 -3.97 0.19
CA ALA A 147 -2.81 -4.65 -0.85
C ALA A 147 -1.81 -5.65 -0.23
N LEU A 148 -1.05 -5.24 0.78
CA LEU A 148 -0.09 -6.12 1.46
C LEU A 148 -0.76 -7.26 2.24
N LEU A 149 -1.98 -7.06 2.74
CA LEU A 149 -2.82 -8.11 3.30
C LEU A 149 -3.28 -9.10 2.22
N GLY A 150 -3.68 -8.61 1.05
CA GLY A 150 -3.99 -9.45 -0.11
C GLY A 150 -2.80 -10.32 -0.52
N LEU A 151 -1.61 -9.73 -0.58
CA LEU A 151 -0.37 -10.47 -0.87
C LEU A 151 -0.11 -11.57 0.16
N TRP A 152 -0.32 -11.29 1.44
CA TRP A 152 -0.14 -12.29 2.50
C TRP A 152 -1.13 -13.44 2.35
N ALA A 153 -2.39 -13.13 2.09
CA ALA A 153 -3.42 -14.13 1.89
C ALA A 153 -3.09 -15.02 0.68
N HIS A 154 -2.62 -14.44 -0.43
CA HIS A 154 -2.17 -15.18 -1.60
C HIS A 154 -0.98 -16.09 -1.30
N LEU A 155 0.05 -15.60 -0.60
CA LEU A 155 1.25 -16.38 -0.27
C LEU A 155 0.99 -17.49 0.76
N THR A 156 -0.01 -17.33 1.61
CA THR A 156 -0.41 -18.34 2.62
C THR A 156 -1.51 -19.28 2.11
N GLY A 157 -2.02 -19.06 0.89
CA GLY A 157 -3.12 -19.84 0.31
C GLY A 157 -4.49 -19.57 0.94
N LEU A 158 -4.65 -18.45 1.64
CA LEU A 158 -5.92 -18.02 2.20
C LEU A 158 -6.83 -17.46 1.09
N ALA A 159 -7.96 -18.11 0.86
CA ALA A 159 -9.00 -17.59 -0.02
C ALA A 159 -9.82 -16.50 0.69
N LEU A 160 -9.60 -15.24 0.30
CA LEU A 160 -10.34 -14.09 0.84
C LEU A 160 -11.79 -14.00 0.31
N GLY A 161 -12.07 -14.56 -0.88
CA GLY A 161 -13.38 -14.47 -1.53
C GLY A 161 -13.39 -13.48 -2.70
N SER A 162 -14.56 -13.25 -3.31
CA SER A 162 -14.72 -12.26 -4.38
C SER A 162 -14.72 -10.83 -3.82
N PRO A 163 -14.40 -9.81 -4.64
CA PRO A 163 -14.48 -8.40 -4.22
C PRO A 163 -15.83 -8.03 -3.59
N GLU A 164 -16.95 -8.49 -4.15
CA GLU A 164 -18.30 -8.19 -3.64
C GLU A 164 -18.56 -8.83 -2.27
N GLN A 165 -17.92 -9.98 -1.98
CA GLN A 165 -17.99 -10.62 -0.68
C GLN A 165 -17.16 -9.84 0.34
N LEU A 166 -15.96 -9.41 -0.05
CA LEU A 166 -15.05 -8.65 0.80
C LEU A 166 -15.62 -7.28 1.19
N ASP A 167 -16.25 -6.57 0.27
CA ASP A 167 -16.87 -5.25 0.52
C ASP A 167 -17.95 -5.30 1.62
N LYS A 168 -18.63 -6.45 1.74
CA LYS A 168 -19.71 -6.68 2.71
C LYS A 168 -19.23 -7.41 3.95
N ASP A 169 -17.97 -7.86 3.99
CA ASP A 169 -17.44 -8.63 5.11
C ASP A 169 -17.18 -7.71 6.32
N PRO A 170 -17.83 -7.95 7.48
CA PRO A 170 -17.62 -7.14 8.68
C PRO A 170 -16.17 -7.15 9.17
N GLY A 171 -15.42 -8.22 8.93
CA GLY A 171 -14.01 -8.35 9.26
C GLY A 171 -13.12 -7.48 8.38
N ILE A 172 -13.40 -7.39 7.08
CA ILE A 172 -12.68 -6.48 6.18
C ILE A 172 -12.94 -5.02 6.56
N ARG A 173 -14.19 -4.66 6.86
CA ARG A 173 -14.56 -3.33 7.34
C ARG A 173 -13.87 -2.99 8.68
N ALA A 174 -13.77 -3.97 9.58
CA ALA A 174 -13.01 -3.80 10.83
C ALA A 174 -11.50 -3.62 10.57
N CYS A 175 -10.92 -4.35 9.61
CA CYS A 175 -9.52 -4.18 9.21
C CYS A 175 -9.25 -2.80 8.61
N MET A 176 -10.13 -2.29 7.76
CA MET A 176 -10.03 -0.93 7.20
C MET A 176 -10.10 0.16 8.28
N THR A 177 -10.97 -0.03 9.27
CA THR A 177 -11.07 0.87 10.45
C THR A 177 -9.79 0.82 11.29
N ALA A 178 -9.26 -0.38 11.53
CA ALA A 178 -8.01 -0.58 12.26
C ALA A 178 -6.80 0.02 11.53
N SER A 179 -6.69 -0.17 10.22
CA SER A 179 -5.67 0.44 9.37
C SER A 179 -5.74 1.97 9.42
N SER A 180 -6.94 2.55 9.31
CA SER A 180 -7.13 4.00 9.43
C SER A 180 -6.61 4.53 10.78
N SER A 181 -6.90 3.81 11.87
CA SER A 181 -6.42 4.17 13.21
C SER A 181 -4.89 4.06 13.32
N ALA A 182 -4.30 2.98 12.79
CA ALA A 182 -2.85 2.75 12.79
C ALA A 182 -2.07 3.80 11.99
N TRP A 183 -2.63 4.28 10.87
CA TRP A 183 -2.06 5.42 10.15
C TRP A 183 -2.18 6.73 10.92
N GLY A 184 -3.22 6.89 11.73
CA GLY A 184 -3.33 7.98 12.70
C GLY A 184 -2.23 7.94 13.76
N GLU A 185 -1.90 6.77 14.29
CA GLU A 185 -0.78 6.59 15.22
C GLU A 185 0.57 6.93 14.57
N ALA A 186 0.78 6.49 13.32
CA ALA A 186 1.97 6.83 12.55
C ALA A 186 2.07 8.34 12.28
N LEU A 187 0.94 9.02 12.04
CA LEU A 187 0.90 10.48 11.93
C LEU A 187 1.20 11.18 13.26
N ALA A 188 0.62 10.70 14.37
CA ALA A 188 0.88 11.26 15.69
C ALA A 188 2.37 11.21 16.07
N ALA A 189 3.06 10.14 15.66
CA ALA A 189 4.50 10.00 15.86
C ALA A 189 5.36 11.08 15.15
N THR A 190 4.80 11.78 14.16
CA THR A 190 5.45 12.93 13.50
C THR A 190 5.32 14.25 14.28
N GLY A 191 4.54 14.25 15.37
CA GLY A 191 4.23 15.45 16.16
C GLY A 191 2.94 16.18 15.75
N ALA A 192 2.10 15.56 14.91
CA ALA A 192 0.77 16.07 14.60
C ALA A 192 -0.08 16.18 15.87
N THR A 193 -0.99 17.16 15.92
CA THR A 193 -1.83 17.38 17.10
C THR A 193 -2.90 16.29 17.21
N PRO A 194 -3.39 15.97 18.42
CA PRO A 194 -4.45 14.98 18.60
C PRO A 194 -5.72 15.27 17.78
N ASP A 195 -6.09 16.56 17.67
CA ASP A 195 -7.27 16.98 16.90
C ASP A 195 -7.08 16.75 15.40
N ASP A 196 -5.90 17.05 14.86
CA ASP A 196 -5.56 16.84 13.45
C ASP A 196 -5.55 15.35 13.10
N VAL A 197 -4.95 14.52 13.96
CA VAL A 197 -4.96 13.05 13.84
C VAL A 197 -6.40 12.52 13.84
N THR A 198 -7.21 12.95 14.81
CA THR A 198 -8.61 12.48 14.95
C THR A 198 -9.44 12.85 13.72
N ALA A 199 -9.27 14.06 13.19
CA ALA A 199 -9.98 14.52 12.01
C ALA A 199 -9.64 13.67 10.78
N LYS A 200 -8.35 13.41 10.52
CA LYS A 200 -7.89 12.64 9.37
C LYS A 200 -8.24 11.16 9.46
N VAL A 201 -8.15 10.56 10.64
CA VAL A 201 -8.59 9.17 10.88
C VAL A 201 -10.09 9.04 10.62
N THR A 202 -10.88 10.00 11.09
CA THR A 202 -12.33 10.03 10.87
C THR A 202 -12.66 10.13 9.39
N ALA A 203 -12.04 11.08 8.67
CA ALA A 203 -12.25 11.28 7.24
C ALA A 203 -11.84 10.04 6.42
N THR A 204 -10.68 9.45 6.74
CA THR A 204 -10.18 8.23 6.08
C THR A 204 -11.10 7.04 6.34
N THR A 205 -11.53 6.84 7.58
CA THR A 205 -12.44 5.75 7.94
C THR A 205 -13.77 5.88 7.22
N ALA A 206 -14.34 7.09 7.15
CA ALA A 206 -15.59 7.34 6.44
C ALA A 206 -15.48 7.07 4.92
N PHE A 207 -14.31 7.30 4.32
CA PHE A 207 -14.04 6.99 2.92
C PHE A 207 -13.97 5.48 2.66
N TYR A 208 -13.21 4.73 3.46
CA TYR A 208 -13.02 3.29 3.27
C TYR A 208 -14.18 2.44 3.79
N VAL A 209 -14.91 2.93 4.80
CA VAL A 209 -15.96 2.20 5.51
C VAL A 209 -17.24 3.05 5.51
N PRO A 210 -17.80 3.38 4.33
CA PRO A 210 -19.03 4.16 4.26
C PRO A 210 -20.18 3.38 4.94
N PRO A 211 -21.20 4.07 5.48
CA PRO A 211 -22.38 3.41 6.03
C PRO A 211 -22.98 2.42 5.03
N LEU A 212 -23.44 1.27 5.52
CA LEU A 212 -24.19 0.32 4.69
C LEU A 212 -25.59 0.90 4.45
N GLU A 213 -26.05 0.88 3.20
CA GLU A 213 -27.43 1.22 2.82
C GLU A 213 -28.44 0.17 3.29
#